data_AF-A0A7X0E732-F1
#
_entry.id   AF-A0A7X0E732-F1
#
_cell.length_a   1.000
_cell.length_b   1.000
_cell.length_c   1.000
_cell.angle_alpha   90.00
_cell.angle_beta   90.00
_cell.angle_gamma   90.00
#
_symmetry.space_group_name_H-M   'P 1'
#
loop_
_entity.id
_entity.type
_entity.pdbx_description
1 polymer ?
#
loop_
_entity_poly.entity_id
_entity_poly.type
_entity_poly.pdbx_seq_one_letter_code
_entity_poly.pdbx_strand_id
1 'polypeptide(L)'
;MKSKGLQNWERTRALGMARYVLVKGVLSYGLTMFIVMTFIVHRSDLSPRFIALSAVLWLIAGAVFGTFTWLFMERHYRRAVPKIIA
;
A
#
# COMPACT_ATOMS: atom_id res chain seq x y z
N MET A 1 -12.04 3.88 26.02
CA MET A 1 -12.23 3.05 24.81
C MET A 1 -11.11 3.35 23.81
N LYS A 2 -10.36 2.35 23.33
CA LYS A 2 -9.45 2.55 22.18
C LYS A 2 -10.30 2.87 20.95
N SER A 3 -9.90 3.86 20.13
CA SER A 3 -10.64 4.20 18.92
C SER A 3 -10.71 2.98 17.97
N LYS A 4 -11.82 2.83 17.23
CA LYS A 4 -12.00 1.70 16.28
C LYS A 4 -10.85 1.62 15.26
N GLY A 5 -10.31 2.77 14.84
CA GLY A 5 -9.16 2.84 13.94
C GLY A 5 -7.87 2.25 14.54
N LEU A 6 -7.63 2.47 15.84
CA LEU A 6 -6.45 1.95 16.54
C LEU A 6 -6.50 0.42 16.65
N GLN A 7 -7.66 -0.14 16.98
CA GLN A 7 -7.86 -1.59 17.06
C GLN A 7 -7.71 -2.28 15.70
N ASN A 8 -8.22 -1.65 14.63
CA ASN A 8 -8.05 -2.16 13.27
C ASN A 8 -6.59 -2.12 12.82
N TRP A 9 -5.86 -1.06 13.18
CA TRP A 9 -4.42 -0.98 12.92
C TRP A 9 -3.64 -2.04 13.69
N GLU A 10 -3.94 -2.30 14.98
CA GLU A 10 -3.30 -3.36 15.77
C GLU A 10 -3.43 -4.74 15.09
N ARG A 11 -4.64 -5.08 14.63
CA ARG A 11 -4.88 -6.33 13.88
C ARG A 11 -4.10 -6.38 12.58
N THR A 12 -4.08 -5.28 11.85
CA THR A 12 -3.35 -5.18 10.57
C THR A 12 -1.84 -5.28 10.79
N ARG A 13 -1.33 -4.64 11.84
CA ARG A 13 0.07 -4.64 12.24
C ARG A 13 0.55 -6.03 12.62
N ALA A 14 -0.28 -6.80 13.32
CA ALA A 14 0.04 -8.18 13.73
C ALA A 14 0.28 -9.12 12.54
N LEU A 15 -0.28 -8.82 11.36
CA LEU A 15 -0.06 -9.57 10.12
C LEU A 15 1.30 -9.27 9.45
N GLY A 16 1.99 -8.23 9.91
CA GLY A 16 3.32 -7.83 9.43
C GLY A 16 3.32 -6.88 8.23
N MET A 17 4.44 -6.17 8.10
CA MET A 17 4.63 -5.14 7.08
C MET A 17 4.62 -5.72 5.66
N ALA A 18 5.30 -6.84 5.42
CA ALA A 18 5.40 -7.43 4.09
C ALA A 18 4.02 -7.77 3.51
N ARG A 19 3.14 -8.38 4.32
CA ARG A 19 1.77 -8.70 3.90
C ARG A 19 0.95 -7.44 3.65
N TYR A 20 1.12 -6.40 4.47
CA TYR A 20 0.44 -5.13 4.23
C TYR A 20 0.89 -4.48 2.92
N VAL A 21 2.20 -4.38 2.69
CA VAL A 21 2.75 -3.79 1.46
C VAL A 21 2.28 -4.57 0.24
N LEU A 22 2.30 -5.91 0.28
CA LEU A 22 1.83 -6.73 -0.82
C LEU A 22 0.33 -6.57 -1.07
N VAL A 23 -0.51 -6.70 -0.04
CA VAL A 23 -1.97 -6.70 -0.23
C VAL A 23 -2.51 -5.28 -0.44
N LYS A 24 -2.17 -4.34 0.44
CA LYS A 24 -2.71 -2.97 0.42
C LYS A 24 -1.94 -2.04 -0.52
N GLY A 25 -0.63 -2.22 -0.65
CA GLY A 25 0.18 -1.45 -1.58
C GLY A 25 0.12 -2.01 -3.00
N VAL A 26 0.69 -3.19 -3.21
CA VAL A 26 0.89 -3.76 -4.55
C VAL A 26 -0.43 -4.22 -5.17
N LEU A 27 -1.17 -5.11 -4.53
CA LEU A 27 -2.38 -5.71 -5.11
C LEU A 27 -3.57 -4.77 -5.13
N SER A 28 -3.76 -3.94 -4.11
CA SER A 28 -4.92 -3.02 -4.06
C SER A 28 -4.65 -1.73 -4.84
N TYR A 29 -3.48 -1.11 -4.68
CA TYR A 29 -3.18 0.17 -5.30
C TYR A 29 -2.39 0.02 -6.60
N GLY A 30 -1.25 -0.68 -6.56
CA GLY A 30 -0.38 -0.86 -7.73
C GLY A 30 -1.08 -1.55 -8.90
N LEU A 31 -1.74 -2.68 -8.67
CA LEU A 31 -2.46 -3.42 -9.71
C LEU A 31 -3.65 -2.62 -10.26
N THR A 32 -4.43 -1.97 -9.38
CA THR A 32 -5.55 -1.12 -9.81
C THR A 32 -5.06 0.03 -10.69
N MET A 33 -3.99 0.72 -10.27
CA MET A 33 -3.40 1.80 -11.07
C MET A 33 -2.81 1.29 -12.38
N PHE A 34 -2.16 0.14 -12.38
CA PHE A 34 -1.70 -0.50 -13.61
C PHE A 34 -2.86 -0.71 -14.59
N ILE A 35 -3.97 -1.29 -14.13
CA ILE A 35 -5.12 -1.57 -14.98
C ILE A 35 -5.70 -0.28 -15.54
N VAL A 36 -5.95 0.71 -14.68
CA VAL A 36 -6.54 1.99 -15.06
C VAL A 36 -5.62 2.74 -16.04
N MET A 37 -4.35 2.89 -15.69
CA MET A 37 -3.44 3.73 -16.47
C MET A 37 -3.04 3.08 -17.79
N THR A 38 -2.91 1.76 -17.83
CA THR A 38 -2.51 1.05 -19.05
C THR A 38 -3.69 0.85 -19.99
N PHE A 39 -4.83 0.36 -19.49
CA PHE A 39 -5.93 -0.07 -20.37
C PHE A 39 -7.04 0.97 -20.54
N ILE A 40 -7.18 1.91 -19.60
CA ILE A 40 -8.23 2.95 -19.69
C ILE A 40 -7.63 4.26 -20.21
N VAL A 41 -6.51 4.72 -19.62
CA VAL A 41 -5.89 6.00 -19.97
C VAL A 41 -5.04 5.90 -21.24
N HIS A 42 -4.09 4.95 -21.30
CA HIS A 42 -3.18 4.78 -22.43
C HIS A 42 -3.65 3.73 -23.44
N ARG A 43 -4.96 3.69 -23.73
CA ARG A 43 -5.56 2.70 -24.63
C ARG A 43 -5.01 2.70 -26.07
N SER A 44 -4.34 3.78 -26.47
CA SER A 44 -3.75 3.95 -27.81
C SER A 44 -2.36 3.33 -27.96
N ASP A 45 -1.67 3.00 -26.86
CA ASP A 45 -0.38 2.31 -26.87
C ASP A 45 -0.45 1.09 -25.96
N LEU A 46 -0.81 -0.04 -26.55
CA LEU A 46 -0.86 -1.35 -25.89
C LEU A 46 0.27 -2.26 -26.39
N SER A 47 1.40 -1.68 -26.79
CA SER A 47 2.55 -2.49 -27.17
C SER A 47 2.98 -3.39 -26.00
N PRO A 48 3.38 -4.65 -26.24
CA PRO A 48 3.79 -5.56 -25.17
C PRO A 48 4.89 -4.97 -24.28
N ARG A 49 5.78 -4.17 -24.88
CA ARG A 49 6.85 -3.44 -24.18
C ARG A 49 6.28 -2.38 -23.23
N PHE A 50 5.31 -1.58 -23.67
CA PHE A 50 4.68 -0.56 -22.84
C PHE A 50 3.92 -1.20 -21.66
N ILE A 51 3.16 -2.27 -21.92
CA ILE A 51 2.43 -3.01 -20.88
C ILE A 51 3.39 -3.57 -19.83
N ALA A 52 4.50 -4.20 -20.25
CA ALA A 52 5.49 -4.74 -19.33
C ALA A 52 6.15 -3.63 -18.47
N LEU A 53 6.52 -2.51 -19.07
CA LEU A 53 7.10 -1.37 -18.35
C LEU A 53 6.11 -0.75 -17.37
N SER A 54 4.86 -0.52 -17.79
CA SER A 54 3.79 -0.02 -16.93
C SER A 54 3.52 -0.97 -15.76
N ALA A 55 3.50 -2.29 -16.00
CA ALA A 55 3.31 -3.27 -14.93
C ALA A 55 4.41 -3.16 -13.87
N VAL A 56 5.69 -3.18 -14.28
CA VAL A 56 6.82 -3.06 -13.34
C VAL A 56 6.77 -1.72 -12.60
N LEU A 57 6.53 -0.62 -13.31
CA LEU A 57 6.46 0.71 -12.71
C LEU A 57 5.36 0.82 -11.65
N TRP A 58 4.15 0.34 -11.95
CA TRP A 58 3.02 0.42 -11.03
C TRP A 58 3.11 -0.56 -9.85
N LEU A 59 3.71 -1.74 -10.05
CA LEU A 59 4.00 -2.65 -8.94
C LEU A 59 5.03 -2.07 -7.97
N ILE A 60 6.11 -1.46 -8.48
CA ILE A 60 7.10 -0.76 -7.66
C ILE A 60 6.45 0.43 -6.94
N ALA A 61 5.67 1.25 -7.65
CA ALA A 61 4.94 2.36 -7.06
C ALA A 61 3.98 1.90 -5.95
N GLY A 62 3.27 0.79 -6.16
CA GLY A 62 2.42 0.16 -5.16
C GLY A 62 3.20 -0.30 -3.92
N ALA A 63 4.39 -0.86 -4.09
CA ALA A 63 5.24 -1.27 -2.98
C ALA A 63 5.77 -0.07 -2.17
N VAL A 64 6.21 0.99 -2.86
CA VAL A 64 6.66 2.24 -2.23
C VAL A 64 5.49 2.90 -1.48
N PHE A 65 4.32 2.98 -2.09
CA PHE A 65 3.11 3.52 -1.48
C PHE A 65 2.67 2.71 -0.26
N GLY A 66 2.64 1.39 -0.36
CA GLY A 66 2.33 0.49 0.76
C GLY A 66 3.31 0.66 1.93
N THR A 67 4.60 0.81 1.63
CA THR A 67 5.63 1.03 2.63
C THR A 67 5.47 2.39 3.31
N PHE A 68 5.26 3.44 2.53
CA PHE A 68 5.07 4.80 3.05
C PHE A 68 3.84 4.89 3.96
N THR A 69 2.70 4.35 3.51
CA THR A 69 1.46 4.34 4.29
C THR A 69 1.59 3.51 5.57
N TRP A 70 2.30 2.37 5.51
CA TRP A 70 2.61 1.59 6.71
C TRP A 70 3.40 2.43 7.72
N LEU A 71 4.49 3.06 7.29
CA LEU A 71 5.33 3.87 8.16
C LEU A 71 4.57 5.06 8.75
N PHE A 72 3.68 5.68 7.96
CA PHE A 72 2.83 6.77 8.42
C PHE A 72 1.86 6.30 9.51
N MET A 73 1.12 5.22 9.28
CA MET A 73 0.17 4.66 10.25
C MET A 73 0.88 4.17 11.51
N GLU A 74 2.05 3.55 11.35
CA GLU A 74 2.89 3.10 12.44
C GLU A 74 3.40 4.26 13.31
N ARG A 75 3.83 5.36 12.69
CA ARG A 75 4.19 6.59 13.41
C ARG A 75 3.00 7.20 14.15
N HIS A 76 1.82 7.23 13.51
CA HIS A 76 0.60 7.74 14.12
C HIS A 76 0.17 6.89 15.32
N TYR A 77 0.20 5.56 15.17
CA TYR A 77 -0.11 4.60 16.23
C TYR A 77 0.82 4.76 17.44
N ARG A 78 2.14 4.88 17.21
CA ARG A 78 3.12 5.10 18.29
C ARG A 78 2.95 6.43 19.03
N ARG A 79 2.40 7.45 18.38
CA ARG A 79 2.05 8.73 19.05
C ARG A 79 0.76 8.62 19.85
N ALA A 80 -0.20 7.85 19.36
CA ALA A 80 -1.51 7.67 19.99
C ALA A 80 -1.49 6.70 21.18
N VAL A 81 -0.50 5.79 21.25
CA VAL A 81 -0.28 4.89 22.39
C VAL A 81 0.87 5.45 23.23
N PRO A 82 0.61 6.07 24.39
CA PRO A 82 1.68 6.49 25.30
C PRO A 82 2.49 5.26 25.71
N LYS A 83 3.82 5.34 25.62
CA LYS A 83 4.69 4.37 26.32
C LYS A 83 4.40 4.54 27.81
N ILE A 84 3.65 3.61 28.39
CA ILE A 84 3.65 3.44 29.84
C ILE A 84 5.07 2.96 30.16
N ILE A 85 5.89 3.87 30.67
CA ILE A 85 7.19 3.55 31.25
C ILE A 85 6.87 2.67 32.45
N ALA A 86 7.23 1.39 32.35
CA ALA A 86 7.24 0.45 33.47
C ALA A 86 8.61 0.50 34.12
#